data_AF-A0A6N8ZAW9-F1
#
_entry.id   AF-A0A6N8ZAW9-F1
#
_cell.length_a   1.000
_cell.length_b   1.000
_cell.length_c   1.000
_cell.angle_alpha   90.00
_cell.angle_beta   90.00
_cell.angle_gamma   90.00
#
_symmetry.space_group_name_H-M   'P 1'
#
loop_
_entity.id
_entity.type
_entity.pdbx_description
1 polymer ?
#
loop_
_entity_poly.entity_id
_entity_poly.type
_entity_poly.pdbx_seq_one_letter_code
_entity_poly.pdbx_strand_id
1 'polypeptide(L)'
;MLTKDCADLIESLFEAADRAFDEGNSKLCSLKLWEAAECALSAVAESREVPSATEDDHFDLLELLMAETGRRVDIYDGYDLVSGYLVAGFVQENIEHDFMEDYLLESSRWSVRRFVKELLPFAEKRSC
;
A
#
# COMPACT_ATOMS: atom_id res chain seq x y z
N MET A 1 -0.25 -19.08 -3.44
CA MET A 1 1.18 -18.89 -3.17
C MET A 1 1.50 -17.48 -3.61
N LEU A 2 1.67 -16.53 -2.68
CA LEU A 2 2.44 -15.33 -3.00
C LEU A 2 3.76 -15.82 -3.60
N THR A 3 4.11 -15.42 -4.81
CA THR A 3 5.45 -15.72 -5.29
C THR A 3 6.40 -15.08 -4.28
N LYS A 4 7.36 -15.85 -3.77
CA LYS A 4 8.42 -15.37 -2.87
C LYS A 4 9.01 -14.04 -3.37
N ASP A 5 9.06 -13.90 -4.68
CA ASP A 5 9.47 -12.73 -5.45
C ASP A 5 8.70 -11.44 -5.12
N CYS A 6 7.38 -11.49 -4.84
CA CYS A 6 6.58 -10.29 -4.53
C CYS A 6 6.87 -9.76 -3.13
N ALA A 7 6.97 -10.63 -2.13
CA ALA A 7 7.31 -10.23 -0.76
C ALA A 7 8.75 -9.66 -0.69
N ASP A 8 9.70 -10.33 -1.35
CA ASP A 8 11.09 -9.88 -1.43
C ASP A 8 11.20 -8.52 -2.18
N LEU A 9 10.37 -8.32 -3.23
CA LEU A 9 10.30 -7.04 -3.94
C LEU A 9 9.75 -5.92 -3.05
N ILE A 10 8.65 -6.16 -2.34
CA ILE A 10 8.05 -5.19 -1.41
C ILE A 10 9.05 -4.77 -0.33
N GLU A 11 9.79 -5.71 0.24
CA GLU A 11 10.83 -5.42 1.23
C GLU A 11 11.93 -4.53 0.64
N SER A 12 12.45 -4.88 -0.54
CA SER A 12 13.45 -4.09 -1.26
C SER A 12 12.98 -2.66 -1.58
N LEU A 13 11.70 -2.50 -1.97
CA LEU A 13 11.09 -1.19 -2.21
C LEU A 13 11.04 -0.37 -0.92
N PHE A 14 10.68 -0.98 0.19
CA PHE A 14 10.67 -0.32 1.49
C PHE A 14 12.06 0.09 1.97
N GLU A 15 13.08 -0.75 1.81
CA GLU A 15 14.46 -0.35 2.12
C GLU A 15 14.93 0.81 1.23
N ALA A 16 14.54 0.82 -0.05
CA ALA A 16 14.84 1.92 -0.95
C ALA A 16 14.12 3.21 -0.55
N ALA A 17 12.87 3.11 -0.09
CA ALA A 17 12.13 4.24 0.46
C ALA A 17 12.80 4.82 1.71
N ASP A 18 13.32 3.97 2.60
CA ASP A 18 14.03 4.40 3.80
C ASP A 18 15.33 5.13 3.46
N ARG A 19 16.14 4.58 2.56
CA ARG A 19 17.37 5.25 2.09
C ARG A 19 17.07 6.61 1.47
N ALA A 20 16.04 6.69 0.63
CA ALA A 20 15.63 7.94 0.00
C ALA A 20 15.17 8.98 1.04
N PHE A 21 14.48 8.54 2.10
CA PHE A 21 14.09 9.42 3.20
C PHE A 21 15.32 9.96 3.96
N ASP A 22 16.27 9.09 4.31
CA ASP A 22 17.50 9.49 5.01
C ASP A 22 18.37 10.46 4.17
N GLU A 23 18.28 10.36 2.85
CA GLU A 23 18.93 11.28 1.89
C GLU A 23 18.16 12.60 1.69
N GLY A 24 16.98 12.77 2.28
CA GLY A 24 16.11 13.93 2.08
C GLY A 24 15.46 13.97 0.68
N ASN A 25 15.37 12.83 0.00
CA ASN A 25 14.76 12.71 -1.32
C ASN A 25 13.29 12.28 -1.21
N SER A 26 12.44 13.26 -0.90
CA SER A 26 10.99 13.12 -0.73
C SER A 26 10.30 12.40 -1.90
N LYS A 27 10.61 12.80 -3.14
CA LYS A 27 10.03 12.22 -4.36
C LYS A 27 10.37 10.75 -4.52
N LEU A 28 11.64 10.41 -4.38
CA LEU A 28 12.08 9.02 -4.53
C LEU A 28 11.50 8.16 -3.40
N CYS A 29 11.48 8.67 -2.17
CA CYS A 29 10.83 7.98 -1.05
C CYS A 29 9.36 7.68 -1.38
N SER A 30 8.63 8.69 -1.84
CA SER A 30 7.21 8.59 -2.19
C SER A 30 6.96 7.60 -3.34
N LEU A 31 7.81 7.62 -4.37
CA LEU A 31 7.76 6.66 -5.47
C LEU A 31 7.92 5.23 -4.97
N LYS A 32 8.88 4.97 -4.08
CA LYS A 32 9.12 3.61 -3.55
C LYS A 32 8.02 3.12 -2.62
N LEU A 33 7.39 4.03 -1.86
CA LEU A 33 6.19 3.70 -1.09
C LEU A 33 5.00 3.35 -1.98
N TRP A 34 4.78 4.14 -3.04
CA TRP A 34 3.70 3.90 -4.00
C TRP A 34 3.89 2.56 -4.74
N GLU A 35 5.10 2.29 -5.26
CA GLU A 35 5.44 1.03 -5.92
C GLU A 35 5.19 -0.18 -5.00
N ALA A 36 5.47 -0.06 -3.70
CA ALA A 36 5.20 -1.14 -2.73
C ALA A 36 3.69 -1.37 -2.52
N ALA A 37 2.90 -0.29 -2.44
CA ALA A 37 1.45 -0.36 -2.34
C ALA A 37 0.81 -1.01 -3.58
N GLU A 38 1.21 -0.55 -4.77
CA GLU A 38 0.76 -1.10 -6.06
C GLU A 38 1.11 -2.58 -6.22
N CYS A 39 2.32 -2.96 -5.82
CA CYS A 39 2.75 -4.36 -5.87
C CYS A 39 1.86 -5.25 -4.99
N ALA A 40 1.54 -4.80 -3.78
CA ALA A 40 0.65 -5.52 -2.88
C ALA A 40 -0.78 -5.60 -3.42
N LEU A 41 -1.33 -4.49 -3.92
CA LEU A 41 -2.67 -4.45 -4.52
C LEU A 41 -2.78 -5.39 -5.73
N SER A 42 -1.80 -5.34 -6.63
CA SER A 42 -1.71 -6.21 -7.80
C SER A 42 -1.67 -7.69 -7.40
N ALA A 43 -0.90 -8.05 -6.38
CA ALA A 43 -0.82 -9.41 -5.89
C ALA A 43 -2.15 -9.90 -5.29
N VAL A 44 -2.87 -9.02 -4.57
CA VAL A 44 -4.21 -9.35 -4.07
C VAL A 44 -5.17 -9.52 -5.25
N ALA A 45 -5.18 -8.60 -6.20
CA ALA A 45 -6.05 -8.68 -7.37
C ALA A 45 -5.84 -9.95 -8.19
N GLU A 46 -4.59 -10.31 -8.45
CA GLU A 46 -4.23 -11.57 -9.13
C GLU A 46 -4.72 -12.79 -8.35
N SER A 47 -4.57 -12.79 -7.01
CA SER A 47 -5.04 -13.88 -6.17
C SER A 47 -6.56 -14.06 -6.19
N ARG A 48 -7.30 -12.98 -6.49
CA ARG A 48 -8.77 -12.92 -6.52
C ARG A 48 -9.34 -12.97 -7.94
N GLU A 49 -8.50 -13.05 -8.96
CA GLU A 49 -8.90 -13.04 -10.37
C GLU A 49 -9.75 -11.82 -10.75
N VAL A 50 -9.52 -10.68 -10.08
CA VAL A 50 -10.18 -9.41 -10.37
C VAL A 50 -9.23 -8.48 -11.15
N PRO A 51 -9.75 -7.67 -12.07
CA PRO A 51 -8.99 -6.55 -12.62
C PRO A 51 -8.63 -5.57 -11.49
N SER A 52 -7.43 -5.00 -11.57
CA SER A 52 -6.93 -3.98 -10.65
C SER A 52 -6.01 -3.07 -11.44
N ALA A 53 -6.62 -2.24 -12.29
CA ALA A 53 -5.89 -1.36 -13.21
C ALA A 53 -6.26 0.11 -13.03
N THR A 54 -7.35 0.39 -12.32
CA THR A 54 -7.85 1.74 -12.07
C THR A 54 -8.03 1.99 -10.58
N GLU A 55 -8.08 3.26 -10.22
CA GLU A 55 -8.38 3.70 -8.85
C GLU A 55 -9.74 3.15 -8.38
N ASP A 56 -10.76 3.19 -9.24
CA ASP A 56 -12.09 2.63 -8.95
C ASP A 56 -12.01 1.11 -8.67
N ASP A 57 -11.22 0.36 -9.46
CA ASP A 57 -11.01 -1.08 -9.22
C ASP A 57 -10.34 -1.33 -7.86
N HIS A 58 -9.41 -0.46 -7.44
CA HIS A 58 -8.77 -0.57 -6.13
C HIS A 58 -9.77 -0.32 -4.99
N PHE A 59 -10.63 0.70 -5.07
CA PHE A 59 -11.65 0.93 -4.06
C PHE A 59 -12.61 -0.27 -3.93
N ASP A 60 -13.13 -0.77 -5.05
CA ASP A 60 -14.02 -1.93 -5.07
C ASP A 60 -13.35 -3.18 -4.45
N LEU A 61 -12.08 -3.42 -4.78
CA LEU A 61 -11.30 -4.49 -4.18
C LEU A 61 -11.18 -4.33 -2.66
N LEU A 62 -10.80 -3.15 -2.18
CA LEU A 62 -10.61 -2.91 -0.75
C LEU A 62 -11.92 -3.01 0.02
N GLU A 63 -13.03 -2.52 -0.53
CA GLU A 63 -14.37 -2.67 0.05
C GLU A 63 -14.76 -4.15 0.19
N LEU A 64 -14.48 -4.96 -0.83
CA LEU A 64 -14.71 -6.41 -0.78
C LEU A 64 -13.90 -7.06 0.35
N LEU A 65 -12.60 -6.76 0.47
CA LEU A 65 -11.73 -7.31 1.53
C LEU A 65 -12.20 -6.91 2.94
N MET A 66 -12.64 -5.67 3.12
CA MET A 66 -13.18 -5.20 4.40
C MET A 66 -14.51 -5.88 4.75
N ALA A 67 -15.38 -6.10 3.76
CA ALA A 67 -16.62 -6.84 3.95
C ALA A 67 -16.38 -8.29 4.38
N GLU A 68 -15.38 -8.97 3.78
CA GLU A 68 -15.01 -10.35 4.10
C GLU A 68 -14.45 -10.52 5.52
N THR A 69 -13.72 -9.52 6.01
CA THR A 69 -13.07 -9.58 7.33
C THR A 69 -13.92 -8.99 8.45
N GLY A 70 -15.04 -8.35 8.12
CA GLY A 70 -15.86 -7.60 9.07
C GLY A 70 -15.13 -6.37 9.65
N ARG A 71 -13.95 -6.02 9.12
CA ARG A 71 -13.15 -4.87 9.52
C ARG A 71 -13.64 -3.63 8.78
N ARG A 72 -14.82 -3.13 9.16
CA ARG A 72 -15.22 -1.76 8.84
C ARG A 72 -14.74 -0.88 9.99
N VAL A 73 -13.93 0.16 9.67
CA VAL A 73 -13.37 1.20 10.55
C VAL A 73 -13.65 0.98 12.05
N ASP A 74 -12.65 0.51 12.79
CA ASP A 74 -12.72 0.60 14.25
C ASP A 74 -12.54 2.08 14.63
N ILE A 75 -13.57 2.68 15.22
CA ILE A 75 -13.64 4.11 15.57
C ILE A 75 -12.49 4.51 16.51
N TYR A 76 -11.91 3.56 17.24
CA TYR A 76 -10.79 3.81 18.15
C TYR A 76 -9.40 3.71 17.49
N ASP A 77 -9.27 3.05 16.34
CA ASP A 77 -8.00 2.90 15.62
C ASP A 77 -7.93 3.81 14.39
N GLY A 78 -9.07 4.36 13.93
CA GLY A 78 -9.16 5.40 12.91
C GLY A 78 -8.58 5.03 11.54
N TYR A 79 -8.28 3.75 11.33
CA TYR A 79 -7.55 3.23 10.19
C TYR A 79 -8.27 2.01 9.62
N ASP A 80 -8.56 2.06 8.32
CA ASP A 80 -9.02 0.93 7.52
C ASP A 80 -8.20 0.83 6.22
N LEU A 81 -8.45 -0.20 5.42
CA LEU A 81 -7.73 -0.42 4.17
C LEU A 81 -7.90 0.74 3.19
N VAL A 82 -9.09 1.35 3.15
CA VAL A 82 -9.35 2.53 2.30
C VAL A 82 -8.52 3.72 2.75
N SER A 83 -8.44 3.99 4.05
CA SER A 83 -7.61 5.05 4.62
C SER A 83 -6.13 4.83 4.31
N GLY A 84 -5.66 3.57 4.39
CA GLY A 84 -4.31 3.19 3.96
C GLY A 84 -4.06 3.48 2.48
N TYR A 85 -5.02 3.19 1.62
CA TYR A 85 -4.96 3.49 0.19
C TYR A 85 -4.97 4.99 -0.11
N LEU A 86 -5.79 5.78 0.59
CA LEU A 86 -5.81 7.23 0.46
C LEU A 86 -4.45 7.85 0.82
N VAL A 87 -3.77 7.34 1.85
CA VAL A 87 -2.41 7.77 2.17
C VAL A 87 -1.41 7.35 1.08
N ALA A 88 -1.59 6.15 0.49
CA ALA A 88 -0.79 5.73 -0.67
C ALA A 88 -1.01 6.66 -1.89
N GLY A 89 -2.24 7.09 -2.16
CA GLY A 89 -2.54 8.09 -3.18
C GLY A 89 -1.91 9.45 -2.86
N PHE A 90 -1.92 9.86 -1.59
CA PHE A 90 -1.28 11.11 -1.18
C PHE A 90 0.25 11.11 -1.38
N VAL A 91 0.93 9.98 -1.15
CA VAL A 91 2.36 9.87 -1.52
C VAL A 91 2.54 9.84 -3.04
N GLN A 92 1.62 9.24 -3.80
CA GLN A 92 1.67 9.27 -5.26
C GLN A 92 1.62 10.71 -5.81
N GLU A 93 0.70 11.54 -5.31
CA GLU A 93 0.62 12.96 -5.70
C GLU A 93 1.92 13.72 -5.40
N ASN A 94 2.60 13.37 -4.31
CA ASN A 94 3.87 14.01 -3.94
C ASN A 94 5.01 13.75 -4.94
N ILE A 95 4.95 12.67 -5.72
CA ILE A 95 5.94 12.37 -6.76
C ILE A 95 5.99 13.50 -7.81
N GLU A 96 4.81 13.96 -8.23
CA GLU A 96 4.66 15.03 -9.22
C GLU A 96 4.89 16.41 -8.60
N HIS A 97 4.33 16.64 -7.40
CA HIS A 97 4.18 17.97 -6.84
C HIS A 97 5.23 18.39 -5.79
N ASP A 98 5.97 17.45 -5.21
CA ASP A 98 7.03 17.71 -4.22
C ASP A 98 6.64 18.62 -3.05
N PHE A 99 5.49 18.36 -2.46
CA PHE A 99 4.89 19.25 -1.47
C PHE A 99 4.98 18.71 -0.03
N MET A 100 5.37 17.45 0.15
CA MET A 100 5.29 16.77 1.44
C MET A 100 6.50 17.09 2.32
N GLU A 101 6.24 17.65 3.51
CA GLU A 101 7.25 17.89 4.54
C GLU A 101 7.71 16.57 5.20
N ASP A 102 8.92 16.55 5.76
CA ASP A 102 9.55 15.34 6.32
C ASP A 102 8.66 14.61 7.34
N TYR A 103 7.99 15.35 8.24
CA TYR A 103 7.13 14.72 9.25
C TYR A 103 5.87 14.08 8.64
N LEU A 104 5.32 14.66 7.57
CA LEU A 104 4.19 14.08 6.85
C LEU A 104 4.65 12.85 6.08
N LEU A 105 5.84 12.90 5.48
CA LEU A 105 6.43 11.77 4.77
C LEU A 105 6.77 10.61 5.73
N GLU A 106 7.30 10.90 6.92
CA GLU A 106 7.53 9.90 7.95
C GLU A 106 6.23 9.22 8.41
N SER A 107 5.19 10.02 8.68
CA SER A 107 3.87 9.48 9.02
C SER A 107 3.29 8.63 7.87
N SER A 108 3.47 9.08 6.63
CA SER A 108 2.98 8.37 5.44
C SER A 108 3.73 7.06 5.21
N ARG A 109 5.05 7.02 5.45
CA ARG A 109 5.86 5.78 5.42
C ARG A 109 5.29 4.72 6.35
N TRP A 110 4.94 5.10 7.58
CA TRP A 110 4.36 4.17 8.55
C TRP A 110 2.99 3.65 8.09
N SER A 111 2.11 4.54 7.63
CA SER A 111 0.78 4.20 7.15
C SER A 111 0.80 3.28 5.92
N VAL A 112 1.64 3.57 4.92
CA VAL A 112 1.76 2.72 3.71
C VAL A 112 2.32 1.34 4.07
N ARG A 113 3.29 1.25 4.99
CA ARG A 113 3.79 -0.04 5.48
C ARG A 113 2.71 -0.85 6.19
N ARG A 114 1.91 -0.20 7.03
CA ARG A 114 0.75 -0.83 7.68
C ARG A 114 -0.25 -1.32 6.64
N PHE A 115 -0.57 -0.51 5.64
CA PHE A 115 -1.47 -0.85 4.54
C PHE A 115 -1.02 -2.09 3.79
N VAL A 116 0.22 -2.08 3.28
CA VAL A 116 0.81 -3.21 2.56
C VAL A 116 0.81 -4.47 3.43
N LYS A 117 1.22 -4.37 4.70
CA LYS A 117 1.22 -5.51 5.63
C LYS A 117 -0.18 -6.10 5.82
N GLU A 118 -1.22 -5.27 5.86
CA GLU A 118 -2.60 -5.73 5.98
C GLU A 118 -3.14 -6.34 4.68
N LEU A 119 -2.61 -5.95 3.51
CA LEU A 119 -2.97 -6.53 2.21
C LEU A 119 -2.37 -7.92 1.98
N LEU A 120 -1.11 -8.14 2.40
CA LEU A 120 -0.37 -9.37 2.09
C LEU A 120 -1.11 -10.68 2.42
N PRO A 121 -1.82 -10.84 3.56
CA PRO A 121 -2.58 -12.05 3.85
C PRO A 121 -3.67 -12.38 2.81
N PHE A 122 -4.17 -11.38 2.08
CA PHE A 122 -5.18 -11.60 1.05
C PHE A 122 -4.60 -12.04 -0.29
N ALA A 123 -3.31 -11.81 -0.53
CA ALA A 123 -2.60 -12.22 -1.74
C ALA A 123 -2.14 -13.69 -1.68
N GLU A 124 -2.11 -14.30 -0.49
CA GLU A 124 -1.87 -15.73 -0.34
C GLU A 124 -3.08 -16.51 -0.87
N LYS A 125 -2.99 -17.09 -2.09
CA LYS A 125 -4.05 -17.99 -2.59
C LYS A 125 -4.43 -19.01 -1.52
N ARG A 126 -5.68 -18.96 -1.04
CA ARG A 126 -6.26 -20.00 -0.19
C ARG A 126 -6.33 -21.28 -1.02
N SER A 127 -5.54 -22.29 -0.65
CA SER A 127 -5.76 -23.64 -1.14
C SER A 127 -7.13 -24.09 -0.59
N CYS A 128 -8.15 -24.09 -1.44
CA CYS A 128 -9.39 -24.83 -1.19
C CYS A 128 -9.13 -26.33 -1.37
#